data_AF-X1JDD9-F1
#
_entry.id   AF-X1JDD9-F1
#
_cell.length_a   1.000
_cell.length_b   1.000
_cell.length_c   1.000
_cell.angle_alpha   90.00
_cell.angle_beta   90.00
_cell.angle_gamma   90.00
#
_symmetry.space_group_name_H-M   'P 1'
#
loop_
_entity.id
_entity.type
_entity.pdbx_description
1 polymer ?
#
loop_
_entity_poly.entity_id
_entity_poly.type
_entity_poly.pdbx_seq_one_letter_code
_entity_poly.pdbx_strand_id
1 'polypeptide(L)'
;MKVHSDGKPLDETVNLELLAKETAGFSGADLANLVNEAAILAARRDKKTIGMLELEESIDRVIAGPERKSRRISPKEKEITAYHESGHALVARMLPNADPVHKISIVARGMTLGHTRQLPTEDRYMLTHSQFKD
;
A
#
# COMPACT_ATOMS: atom_id res chain seq x y z
N MET A 1 -6.75 14.11 0.85
CA MET A 1 -6.83 13.48 2.20
C MET A 1 -7.57 14.32 3.24
N LYS A 2 -7.13 15.54 3.61
CA LYS A 2 -7.76 16.33 4.70
C LYS A 2 -9.29 16.41 4.67
N VAL A 3 -9.89 16.67 3.51
CA VAL A 3 -11.36 16.79 3.36
C VAL A 3 -12.09 15.46 3.61
N HIS A 4 -11.50 14.33 3.22
CA HIS A 4 -12.13 13.01 3.39
C HIS A 4 -11.91 12.42 4.79
N SER A 5 -10.95 12.96 5.53
CA SER A 5 -10.66 12.58 6.92
C SER A 5 -11.37 13.50 7.94
N ASP A 6 -12.01 14.58 7.48
CA ASP A 6 -12.64 15.56 8.36
C ASP A 6 -13.80 14.95 9.15
N GLY A 7 -13.86 15.25 10.45
CA GLY A 7 -14.84 14.66 11.37
C GLY A 7 -14.63 13.18 11.74
N LYS A 8 -13.55 12.53 11.29
CA LYS A 8 -13.20 11.16 11.72
C LYS A 8 -12.17 11.18 12.85
N PRO A 9 -12.30 10.33 13.88
CA PRO A 9 -11.34 10.27 14.97
C PRO A 9 -10.05 9.61 14.48
N LEU A 10 -9.08 10.41 14.01
CA LEU A 10 -7.75 9.94 13.68
C LEU A 10 -6.87 9.90 14.93
N ASP A 11 -5.98 8.91 14.98
CA ASP A 11 -4.91 8.87 15.98
C ASP A 11 -3.86 9.96 15.69
N GLU A 12 -3.24 10.52 16.74
CA GLU A 12 -2.23 11.58 16.61
C GLU A 12 -0.98 11.11 15.85
N THR A 13 -0.74 9.80 15.80
CA THR A 13 0.39 9.19 15.08
C THR A 13 0.20 9.11 13.56
N VAL A 14 -0.97 9.48 13.03
CA VAL A 14 -1.28 9.38 11.60
C VAL A 14 -0.51 10.43 10.79
N ASN A 15 0.31 9.96 9.86
CA ASN A 15 1.01 10.82 8.91
C ASN A 15 0.21 10.95 7.60
N LEU A 16 -0.61 12.00 7.50
CA LEU A 16 -1.43 12.28 6.32
C LEU A 16 -0.61 12.62 5.07
N GLU A 17 0.62 13.12 5.22
CA GLU A 17 1.48 13.44 4.08
C GLU A 17 2.02 12.17 3.43
N LEU A 18 2.46 11.20 4.24
CA LEU A 18 2.87 9.88 3.76
C LEU A 18 1.72 9.17 3.04
N LEU A 19 0.53 9.19 3.64
CA LEU A 19 -0.67 8.60 3.03
C LEU A 19 -1.04 9.27 1.71
N ALA A 20 -0.87 10.58 1.58
CA ALA A 20 -1.11 11.29 0.34
C ALA A 20 -0.15 10.83 -0.78
N LYS A 21 1.12 10.57 -0.45
CA LYS A 21 2.09 10.01 -1.42
C LYS A 21 1.67 8.60 -1.83
N GLU A 22 1.31 7.74 -0.88
CA GLU A 22 0.88 6.36 -1.18
C GLU A 22 -0.42 6.26 -1.98
N THR A 23 -1.25 7.30 -1.94
CA THR A 23 -2.54 7.36 -2.64
C THR A 23 -2.48 8.28 -3.86
N ALA A 24 -1.29 8.57 -4.39
CA ALA A 24 -1.12 9.27 -5.66
C ALA A 24 -1.90 8.54 -6.77
N GLY A 25 -2.72 9.29 -7.51
CA GLY A 25 -3.61 8.75 -8.55
C GLY A 25 -4.98 8.27 -8.06
N PHE A 26 -5.26 8.28 -6.74
CA PHE A 26 -6.59 7.97 -6.24
C PHE A 26 -7.58 9.09 -6.58
N SER A 27 -8.80 8.73 -6.98
CA SER A 27 -9.90 9.68 -7.09
C SER A 27 -10.43 10.08 -5.71
N GLY A 28 -11.22 11.15 -5.64
CA GLY A 28 -11.92 11.53 -4.39
C GLY A 28 -12.83 10.42 -3.86
N ALA A 29 -13.41 9.61 -4.75
CA ALA A 29 -14.21 8.45 -4.35
C ALA A 29 -13.34 7.35 -3.73
N ASP A 30 -12.15 7.09 -4.29
CA ASP A 30 -11.22 6.10 -3.74
C ASP A 30 -10.70 6.52 -2.35
N LEU A 31 -10.39 7.80 -2.18
CA LEU A 31 -9.98 8.35 -0.88
C LEU A 31 -11.11 8.26 0.16
N ALA A 32 -12.34 8.57 -0.23
CA ALA A 32 -13.50 8.42 0.66
C ALA A 32 -13.72 6.95 1.05
N ASN A 33 -13.60 6.03 0.09
CA ASN A 33 -13.73 4.60 0.32
C ASN A 33 -12.62 4.07 1.25
N LEU A 34 -11.37 4.48 1.03
CA LEU A 34 -10.23 4.16 1.88
C LEU A 34 -10.48 4.56 3.34
N VAL A 35 -10.87 5.82 3.59
CA VAL A 35 -11.09 6.31 4.95
C VAL A 35 -12.25 5.56 5.62
N ASN A 36 -13.31 5.23 4.86
CA ASN A 36 -14.43 4.45 5.38
C ASN A 36 -14.00 3.02 5.76
N GLU A 37 -13.25 2.34 4.90
CA GLU A 37 -12.71 1.01 5.21
C GLU A 37 -11.78 1.04 6.43
N ALA A 38 -10.98 2.10 6.59
CA ALA A 38 -10.09 2.26 7.73
C ALA A 38 -10.88 2.41 9.04
N ALA A 39 -11.98 3.17 9.00
CA ALA A 39 -12.90 3.29 10.12
C ALA A 39 -13.57 1.96 10.49
N ILE A 40 -14.00 1.18 9.49
CA ILE A 40 -14.59 -0.15 9.71
C ILE A 40 -13.54 -1.10 10.33
N LEU A 41 -12.29 -1.05 9.87
CA LEU A 41 -11.20 -1.85 10.42
C LEU A 41 -10.87 -1.46 11.86
N ALA A 42 -10.84 -0.16 12.17
CA ALA A 42 -10.64 0.32 13.54
C ALA A 42 -11.75 -0.17 14.47
N ALA A 43 -13.02 -0.05 14.05
CA ALA A 43 -14.16 -0.54 14.80
C ALA A 43 -14.13 -2.06 15.02
N ARG A 44 -13.76 -2.85 13.98
CA ARG A 44 -13.58 -4.31 14.11
C ARG A 44 -12.46 -4.73 15.05
N ARG A 45 -11.52 -3.83 15.34
CA ARG A 45 -10.40 -4.02 16.28
C ARG A 45 -10.70 -3.37 17.65
N ASP A 46 -11.95 -2.97 17.90
CA ASP A 46 -12.39 -2.28 19.12
C ASP A 46 -11.59 -1.00 19.44
N LYS A 47 -11.07 -0.32 18.40
CA LYS A 47 -10.35 0.95 18.53
C LYS A 47 -11.33 2.13 18.47
N LYS A 48 -11.03 3.17 19.26
CA LYS A 48 -11.79 4.45 19.26
C LYS A 48 -11.30 5.44 18.21
N THR A 49 -10.05 5.31 17.79
CA THR A 49 -9.38 6.14 16.77
C THR A 49 -8.88 5.28 15.62
N ILE A 50 -8.81 5.87 14.43
CA ILE A 50 -8.25 5.27 13.22
C ILE A 50 -6.75 5.53 13.24
N GLY A 51 -5.95 4.48 13.37
CA GLY A 51 -4.50 4.56 13.35
C GLY A 51 -3.90 4.41 11.95
N MET A 52 -2.59 4.60 11.86
CA MET A 52 -1.84 4.43 10.61
C MET A 52 -1.99 3.03 10.02
N LEU A 53 -1.97 1.99 10.87
CA LEU A 53 -2.12 0.58 10.44
C LEU A 53 -3.46 0.30 9.75
N GLU A 54 -4.54 0.93 10.20
CA GLU A 54 -5.85 0.77 9.57
C GLU A 54 -5.90 1.48 8.21
N LEU A 55 -5.29 2.66 8.11
CA LEU A 55 -5.20 3.43 6.86
C LEU A 55 -4.34 2.72 5.81
N GLU A 56 -3.16 2.21 6.19
CA GLU A 56 -2.29 1.43 5.30
C GLU A 56 -2.95 0.12 4.82
N GLU A 57 -3.65 -0.59 5.71
CA GLU A 57 -4.41 -1.79 5.33
C GLU A 57 -5.54 -1.45 4.35
N SER A 58 -6.20 -0.30 4.54
CA SER A 58 -7.22 0.18 3.61
C SER A 58 -6.65 0.58 2.26
N ILE A 59 -5.45 1.18 2.20
CA ILE A 59 -4.74 1.44 0.94
C ILE A 59 -4.51 0.12 0.19
N ASP A 60 -3.90 -0.87 0.85
CA ASP A 60 -3.67 -2.18 0.26
C ASP A 60 -4.96 -2.80 -0.27
N ARG A 61 -6.07 -2.64 0.47
CA ARG A 61 -7.37 -3.18 0.09
C ARG A 61 -8.00 -2.47 -1.09
N VAL A 62 -7.83 -1.16 -1.23
CA VAL A 62 -8.32 -0.41 -2.40
C VAL A 62 -7.49 -0.75 -3.64
N ILE A 63 -6.17 -0.89 -3.51
CA ILE A 63 -5.27 -1.20 -4.64
C ILE A 63 -5.40 -2.66 -5.10
N ALA A 64 -5.25 -3.61 -4.17
CA ALA A 64 -5.09 -5.03 -4.48
C ALA A 64 -6.31 -5.88 -4.11
N GLY A 65 -7.33 -5.28 -3.49
CA GLY A 65 -8.48 -6.00 -2.97
C GLY A 65 -8.25 -6.60 -1.58
N PRO A 66 -9.28 -7.28 -1.02
CA PRO A 66 -9.19 -7.86 0.32
C PRO A 66 -8.19 -9.02 0.38
N GLU A 67 -7.61 -9.21 1.57
CA GLU A 67 -6.77 -10.37 1.89
C GLU A 67 -7.54 -11.69 1.67
N ARG A 68 -6.91 -12.63 0.97
CA ARG A 68 -7.49 -13.95 0.70
C ARG A 68 -7.14 -14.96 1.79
N LYS A 69 -7.89 -14.92 2.89
CA LYS A 69 -7.73 -15.86 4.01
C LYS A 69 -8.16 -17.30 3.69
N SER A 70 -9.02 -17.51 2.69
CA SER A 70 -9.57 -18.84 2.35
C SER A 70 -8.63 -19.69 1.49
N ARG A 71 -7.68 -19.09 0.78
CA ARG A 71 -6.75 -19.83 -0.07
C ARG A 71 -5.61 -20.37 0.80
N ARG A 72 -5.55 -21.70 0.98
CA ARG A 72 -4.38 -22.33 1.60
C ARG A 72 -3.21 -22.25 0.63
N ILE A 73 -2.25 -21.38 0.93
CA ILE A 73 -0.97 -21.30 0.23
C ILE A 73 -0.02 -22.27 0.91
N SER A 74 0.57 -23.18 0.15
CA SER A 74 1.55 -24.13 0.69
C SER A 74 2.81 -23.39 1.19
N PRO A 75 3.56 -23.94 2.15
CA PRO A 75 4.84 -23.37 2.57
C PRO A 75 5.79 -23.13 1.40
N LYS A 76 5.77 -24.02 0.40
CA LYS A 76 6.62 -23.89 -0.79
C LYS A 76 6.22 -22.73 -1.68
N GLU A 77 4.93 -22.52 -1.94
CA GLU A 77 4.44 -21.37 -2.70
C GLU A 77 4.71 -20.05 -1.97
N LYS A 78 4.59 -20.03 -0.62
CA LYS A 78 4.97 -18.85 0.19
C LYS A 78 6.46 -18.53 0.05
N GLU A 79 7.32 -19.54 0.11
CA GLU A 79 8.77 -19.37 -0.08
C GLU A 79 9.08 -18.82 -1.48
N ILE A 80 8.49 -19.38 -2.53
CA ILE A 80 8.66 -18.90 -3.90
C ILE A 80 8.23 -17.43 -4.03
N THR A 81 7.07 -17.08 -3.45
CA THR A 81 6.57 -15.70 -3.44
C THR A 81 7.53 -14.77 -2.69
N ALA A 82 8.07 -15.22 -1.55
CA ALA A 82 9.04 -14.44 -0.78
C ALA A 82 10.30 -14.13 -1.58
N TYR A 83 10.86 -15.12 -2.29
CA TYR A 83 12.00 -14.88 -3.17
C TYR A 83 11.64 -13.96 -4.35
N HIS A 84 10.46 -14.13 -4.94
CA HIS A 84 10.00 -13.31 -6.05
C HIS A 84 9.90 -11.83 -5.67
N GLU A 85 9.19 -11.52 -4.58
CA GLU A 85 9.03 -10.13 -4.12
C GLU A 85 10.35 -9.54 -3.58
N SER A 86 11.16 -10.35 -2.88
CA SER A 86 12.49 -9.91 -2.44
C SER A 86 13.41 -9.61 -3.61
N GLY A 87 13.27 -10.34 -4.73
CA GLY A 87 14.01 -10.08 -5.97
C GLY A 87 13.64 -8.73 -6.57
N HIS A 88 12.35 -8.43 -6.71
CA HIS A 88 11.87 -7.11 -7.14
C HIS A 88 12.42 -6.00 -6.25
N ALA A 89 12.34 -6.19 -4.94
CA ALA A 89 12.81 -5.19 -3.98
C ALA A 89 14.33 -4.97 -4.04
N LEU A 90 15.10 -6.05 -4.18
CA LEU A 90 16.56 -5.97 -4.28
C LEU A 90 16.99 -5.25 -5.55
N VAL A 91 16.42 -5.63 -6.70
CA VAL A 91 16.73 -5.00 -7.99
C VAL A 91 16.39 -3.52 -7.96
N ALA A 92 15.17 -3.16 -7.55
CA ALA A 92 14.75 -1.75 -7.42
C ALA A 92 15.67 -0.96 -6.47
N ARG A 93 16.14 -1.58 -5.38
CA ARG A 93 17.04 -0.92 -4.43
C ARG A 93 18.46 -0.70 -4.97
N MET A 94 18.91 -1.54 -5.91
CA MET A 94 20.24 -1.49 -6.51
C MET A 94 20.31 -0.58 -7.73
N LEU A 95 19.19 -0.38 -8.44
CA LEU A 95 19.13 0.49 -9.60
C LEU A 95 19.14 1.97 -9.18
N PRO A 96 19.98 2.82 -9.80
CA PRO A 96 20.18 4.19 -9.35
C PRO A 96 18.99 5.11 -9.67
N ASN A 97 18.18 4.80 -10.68
CA ASN A 97 17.08 5.64 -11.12
C ASN A 97 15.69 5.10 -10.75
N ALA A 98 15.61 3.90 -10.15
CA ALA A 98 14.36 3.30 -9.72
C ALA A 98 13.79 4.03 -8.48
N ASP A 99 12.47 4.03 -8.36
CA ASP A 99 11.83 4.63 -7.21
C ASP A 99 12.06 3.75 -5.95
N PRO A 100 12.20 4.35 -4.76
CA PRO A 100 12.52 3.60 -3.56
C PRO A 100 11.42 2.62 -3.19
N VAL A 101 11.82 1.41 -2.77
CA VAL A 101 10.90 0.40 -2.24
C VAL A 101 10.30 0.92 -0.95
N HIS A 102 8.97 0.98 -0.92
CA HIS A 102 8.21 1.44 0.22
C HIS A 102 7.66 0.28 1.05
N LYS A 103 7.14 -0.77 0.38
CA LYS A 103 6.52 -1.92 1.05
C LYS A 103 6.73 -3.21 0.28
N ILE A 104 6.98 -4.29 1.01
CA ILE A 104 7.08 -5.66 0.49
C ILE A 104 6.07 -6.51 1.25
N SER A 105 5.26 -7.30 0.54
CA SER A 105 4.32 -8.22 1.18
C SER A 105 4.18 -9.51 0.40
N ILE A 106 4.17 -10.63 1.11
CA ILE A 106 3.86 -11.97 0.58
C ILE A 106 2.42 -12.40 0.88
N VAL A 107 1.57 -11.44 1.30
CA VAL A 107 0.17 -11.69 1.62
C VAL A 107 -0.64 -11.58 0.34
N ALA A 108 -1.32 -12.67 -0.03
CA ALA A 108 -2.15 -12.71 -1.21
C ALA A 108 -3.40 -11.83 -1.06
N ARG A 109 -3.63 -10.98 -2.05
CA ARG A 109 -4.80 -10.08 -2.15
C ARG A 109 -5.36 -10.14 -3.57
N GLY A 110 -6.68 -10.19 -3.69
CA GLY A 110 -7.33 -10.25 -5.01
C GLY A 110 -6.76 -11.35 -5.92
N MET A 111 -6.13 -10.94 -7.03
CA MET A 111 -5.47 -11.84 -7.98
C MET A 111 -3.96 -12.02 -7.75
N THR A 112 -3.33 -11.23 -6.85
CA THR A 112 -1.89 -11.28 -6.57
C THR A 112 -1.56 -12.24 -5.42
N LEU A 113 -0.37 -12.84 -5.46
CA LEU A 113 0.15 -13.71 -4.39
C LEU A 113 1.06 -12.96 -3.40
N GLY A 114 1.65 -11.86 -3.86
CA GLY A 114 2.50 -10.93 -3.15
C GLY A 114 2.60 -9.65 -3.96
N HIS A 115 3.26 -8.64 -3.41
CA HIS A 115 3.57 -7.42 -4.15
C HIS A 115 4.72 -6.63 -3.50
N THR A 116 5.42 -5.88 -4.34
CA THR A 116 6.47 -4.92 -3.98
C THR A 116 6.06 -3.54 -4.47
N ARG A 117 5.77 -2.60 -3.55
CA ARG A 117 5.40 -1.22 -3.90
C ARG A 117 6.61 -0.32 -3.85
N GLN A 118 6.86 0.39 -4.94
CA GLN A 118 7.78 1.52 -5.00
C GLN A 118 6.97 2.81 -4.88
N LEU A 119 7.56 3.85 -4.28
CA LEU A 119 6.90 5.13 -4.10
C LEU A 119 7.75 6.25 -4.72
N PRO A 120 7.22 7.01 -5.70
CA PRO A 120 7.95 8.13 -6.28
C PRO A 120 8.34 9.16 -5.21
N THR A 121 9.56 9.70 -5.32
CA THR A 121 10.05 10.77 -4.43
C THR A 121 9.48 12.14 -4.81
N GLU A 122 9.05 12.30 -6.06
CA GLU A 122 8.54 13.54 -6.64
C GLU A 122 7.44 13.23 -7.66
N ASP A 123 6.54 14.17 -7.89
CA ASP A 123 5.55 14.08 -8.96
C ASP A 123 6.22 14.36 -10.31
N ARG A 124 6.37 13.32 -11.13
CA ARG A 124 7.00 13.42 -12.46
C ARG A 124 5.94 13.41 -13.56
N TYR A 125 6.00 14.38 -14.47
CA TYR A 125 5.20 14.39 -15.70
C TYR A 125 5.92 13.71 -16.89
N MET A 126 7.23 13.50 -16.79
CA MET A 126 8.08 12.93 -17.83
C MET A 126 9.08 11.95 -17.20
N LEU A 127 9.40 10.88 -17.93
CA LEU A 127 10.43 9.92 -17.54
C LEU A 127 11.61 10.02 -18.52
N THR A 128 12.83 9.99 -17.99
CA THR A 128 14.03 9.83 -18.83
C THR A 128 14.15 8.40 -19.33
N HIS A 129 14.87 8.20 -20.42
CA HIS A 129 15.13 6.86 -20.95
C HIS A 129 15.85 5.95 -19.94
N SER A 130 16.72 6.50 -19.08
CA SER A 130 17.39 5.74 -18.02
C SER A 130 16.40 5.28 -16.94
N GLN A 131 15.50 6.17 -16.49
CA GLN A 131 14.43 5.81 -15.54
C GLN A 131 13.43 4.81 -16.11
N PHE A 132 13.25 4.77 -17.43
CA PHE A 132 12.37 3.78 -18.07
C PHE A 132 13.02 2.39 -18.19
N LYS A 133 14.36 2.35 -18.25
CA LYS A 133 15.13 1.10 -18.37
C LYS A 133 15.35 0.42 -17.01
N ASP A 134 15.47 1.23 -15.97
CA ASP A 134 15.59 0.81 -14.57
C ASP A 134 14.19 0.50 -14.00
#